data_AF-A0A6B1HU13-F1
#
_entry.id   AF-A0A6B1HU13-F1
#
_cell.length_a   1.000
_cell.length_b   1.000
_cell.length_c   1.000
_cell.angle_alpha   90.00
_cell.angle_beta   90.00
_cell.angle_gamma   90.00
#
_symmetry.space_group_name_H-M   'P 1'
#
loop_
_entity.id
_entity.type
_entity.pdbx_description
1 polymer ?
#
loop_
_entity_poly.entity_id
_entity_poly.type
_entity_poly.pdbx_seq_one_letter_code
_entity_poly.pdbx_strand_id
1 'polypeptide(L)'
;TCHLPTFGMAEGLPLAIGVGGRGLGPERVTGRSAVTGDTVITEPRHTMTLFNVGYNGDESGLPSTKGFMLWDGKDRGLEAQALRPLIVRVELRGDAYEREMAVDSVLARLRGIPEYVALFEQAFPAEADSVARQLPRLGCAHDPTPLQSVITRSTFGRAIAAFEREQNTVNTAYDRYVAGDDEALTSTQKRGLELFHTKARCVNCHSGPLFTDSSFRAQGVEQIGPGRASATTNTGTPRPTGKDEGRFLNTGNRSDIGAFRVVGLRQIVQTAPYMHDGALATLEDVIEFYDRGGGDEASVPAENIDPELVPLNLSAEEKRALLAFMHALTDSTIAVHVPARVPSGLTPAGLELAAEAGLVIPVPAPAARPVAVRVFNFPNPFNASTSISVALPEAGEVDIEVYNILGQKVRQLFRGYRPVGVYQLAWDGRDEDGRAAASGLYLVSAQMGGARYLARMTLVR
;
A
#
# COMPACT_ATOMS: atom_id res chain seq x y z
N THR A 1 15.14 -2.45 -0.65
CA THR A 1 16.00 -1.42 -1.28
C THR A 1 15.17 -0.40 -2.02
N CYS A 2 14.12 -0.77 -2.76
CA CYS A 2 13.23 0.20 -3.44
C CYS A 2 12.09 0.74 -2.56
N HIS A 3 11.73 0.05 -1.47
CA HIS A 3 10.71 0.51 -0.52
C HIS A 3 11.40 0.85 0.80
N LEU A 4 11.78 2.12 0.97
CA LEU A 4 12.58 2.59 2.10
C LEU A 4 11.69 3.34 3.10
N PRO A 5 11.80 3.08 4.41
CA PRO A 5 11.03 3.79 5.44
C PRO A 5 11.11 5.31 5.35
N THR A 6 12.31 5.85 5.10
CA THR A 6 12.58 7.30 5.00
C THR A 6 11.78 7.98 3.89
N PHE A 7 11.37 7.23 2.87
CA PHE A 7 10.60 7.72 1.71
C PHE A 7 9.17 7.18 1.73
N GLY A 8 8.57 7.03 2.91
CA GLY A 8 7.19 6.56 3.04
C GLY A 8 6.97 5.16 2.46
N MET A 9 7.96 4.26 2.57
CA MET A 9 7.95 2.93 1.93
C MET A 9 7.85 2.98 0.39
N ALA A 10 8.28 4.09 -0.22
CA ALA A 10 8.52 4.28 -1.64
C ALA A 10 10.04 4.39 -1.92
N GLU A 11 10.40 4.84 -3.12
CA GLU A 11 11.79 5.09 -3.54
C GLU A 11 12.04 6.61 -3.67
N GLY A 12 13.23 7.06 -3.28
CA GLY A 12 13.65 8.47 -3.39
C GLY A 12 14.19 8.87 -4.76
N LEU A 13 14.25 7.92 -5.71
CA LEU A 13 14.57 8.14 -7.11
C LEU A 13 13.31 8.08 -7.96
N PRO A 14 13.23 8.86 -9.07
CA PRO A 14 12.14 8.74 -10.04
C PRO A 14 11.98 7.32 -10.59
N LEU A 15 13.09 6.69 -10.98
CA LEU A 15 13.10 5.38 -11.62
C LEU A 15 13.99 4.43 -10.82
N ALA A 16 13.40 3.36 -10.30
CA ALA A 16 14.12 2.42 -9.45
C ALA A 16 15.16 1.62 -10.23
N ILE A 17 16.24 1.27 -9.54
CA ILE A 17 17.37 0.53 -10.11
C ILE A 17 17.33 -0.91 -9.59
N GLY A 18 17.45 -1.90 -10.47
CA GLY A 18 17.44 -3.32 -10.09
C GLY A 18 18.78 -3.87 -9.59
N VAL A 19 18.93 -5.18 -9.73
CA VAL A 19 20.19 -5.92 -9.49
C VAL A 19 21.37 -5.23 -10.20
N GLY A 20 22.45 -5.00 -9.45
CA GLY A 20 23.66 -4.32 -9.93
C GLY A 20 23.73 -2.84 -9.54
N GLY A 21 22.62 -2.23 -9.11
CA GLY A 21 22.63 -0.90 -8.48
C GLY A 21 23.42 -0.87 -7.17
N ARG A 22 24.01 0.27 -6.84
CA ARG A 22 24.75 0.51 -5.58
C ARG A 22 24.22 1.75 -4.88
N GLY A 23 24.26 1.78 -3.55
CA GLY A 23 23.66 2.84 -2.75
C GLY A 23 22.17 2.63 -2.47
N LEU A 24 21.55 3.57 -1.75
CA LEU A 24 20.14 3.58 -1.39
C LEU A 24 19.55 4.98 -1.60
N GLY A 25 18.24 5.06 -1.87
CA GLY A 25 17.56 6.34 -2.03
C GLY A 25 18.18 7.20 -3.14
N PRO A 26 18.28 8.53 -2.96
CA PRO A 26 18.86 9.46 -3.92
C PRO A 26 20.32 9.18 -4.30
N GLU A 27 21.08 8.49 -3.45
CA GLU A 27 22.49 8.14 -3.71
C GLU A 27 22.64 6.88 -4.55
N ARG A 28 21.53 6.22 -4.89
CA ARG A 28 21.55 4.97 -5.62
C ARG A 28 21.91 5.20 -7.08
N VAL A 29 22.95 4.53 -7.55
CA VAL A 29 23.50 4.68 -8.91
C VAL A 29 23.42 3.39 -9.72
N THR A 30 23.26 3.52 -11.03
CA THR A 30 23.23 2.39 -11.96
C THR A 30 24.58 1.70 -12.01
N GLY A 31 24.58 0.38 -11.89
CA GLY A 31 25.76 -0.45 -12.14
C GLY A 31 25.72 -1.14 -13.49
N ARG A 32 26.60 -2.13 -13.64
CA ARG A 32 26.63 -3.04 -14.78
C ARG A 32 26.17 -4.43 -14.36
N SER A 33 25.51 -5.13 -15.27
CA SER A 33 25.21 -6.55 -15.12
C SER A 33 26.52 -7.33 -15.01
N ALA A 34 26.64 -8.14 -13.96
CA ALA A 34 27.80 -9.04 -13.81
C ALA A 34 27.81 -10.16 -14.84
N VAL A 35 26.69 -10.41 -15.52
CA VAL A 35 26.52 -11.48 -16.51
C VAL A 35 26.75 -10.96 -17.93
N THR A 36 26.09 -9.87 -18.30
CA THR A 36 26.17 -9.35 -19.69
C THR A 36 27.19 -8.22 -19.85
N GLY A 37 27.60 -7.56 -18.77
CA GLY A 37 28.44 -6.36 -18.80
C GLY A 37 27.70 -5.07 -19.17
N ASP A 38 26.43 -5.16 -19.55
CA ASP A 38 25.60 -4.01 -19.94
C ASP A 38 25.22 -3.14 -18.74
N THR A 39 24.92 -1.86 -19.00
CA THR A 39 24.34 -0.98 -17.98
C THR A 39 22.96 -1.50 -17.57
N VAL A 40 22.72 -1.55 -16.26
CA VAL A 40 21.42 -1.94 -15.70
C VAL A 40 20.37 -0.89 -16.10
N ILE A 41 19.34 -1.33 -16.80
CA ILE A 41 18.19 -0.47 -17.17
C ILE A 41 17.30 -0.31 -15.94
N THR A 42 16.82 0.90 -15.71
CA THR A 42 15.90 1.22 -14.59
C THR A 42 14.49 0.72 -14.86
N GLU A 43 13.69 0.50 -13.82
CA GLU A 43 12.25 0.28 -13.97
C GLU A 43 11.63 1.53 -14.64
N PRO A 44 10.75 1.39 -15.64
CA PRO A 44 10.10 2.52 -16.31
C PRO A 44 9.09 3.29 -15.45
N ARG A 45 8.86 2.87 -14.20
CA ARG A 45 7.87 3.45 -13.30
C ARG A 45 8.48 3.72 -11.93
N HIS A 46 7.97 4.75 -11.28
CA HIS A 46 8.29 5.09 -9.90
C HIS A 46 7.77 4.03 -8.93
N THR A 47 8.51 3.83 -7.84
CA THR A 47 8.14 2.84 -6.82
C THR A 47 7.07 3.42 -5.90
N MET A 48 5.92 2.77 -5.86
CA MET A 48 4.79 3.19 -5.03
C MET A 48 5.07 2.97 -3.54
N THR A 49 4.40 3.75 -2.67
CA THR A 49 4.33 3.46 -1.24
C THR A 49 3.67 2.10 -0.98
N LEU A 50 4.13 1.41 0.08
CA LEU A 50 3.47 0.23 0.63
C LEU A 50 2.41 0.55 1.69
N PHE A 51 2.22 1.82 2.05
CA PHE A 51 1.21 2.16 3.04
C PHE A 51 -0.21 2.01 2.49
N ASN A 52 -1.07 1.37 3.28
CA ASN A 52 -2.48 1.12 3.03
C ASN A 52 -2.80 0.28 1.77
N VAL A 53 -1.80 -0.36 1.14
CA VAL A 53 -1.99 -1.17 -0.09
C VAL A 53 -2.88 -2.39 0.13
N GLY A 54 -3.00 -2.86 1.37
CA GLY A 54 -3.95 -3.91 1.77
C GLY A 54 -5.42 -3.55 1.51
N TYR A 55 -5.72 -2.27 1.30
CA TYR A 55 -7.06 -1.77 1.03
C TYR A 55 -7.28 -1.34 -0.44
N ASN A 56 -6.36 -1.66 -1.36
CA ASN A 56 -6.55 -1.39 -2.78
C ASN A 56 -7.89 -1.96 -3.27
N GLY A 57 -8.61 -1.14 -4.05
CA GLY A 57 -9.90 -1.54 -4.60
C GLY A 57 -9.78 -2.49 -5.78
N ASP A 58 -10.85 -3.24 -6.06
CA ASP A 58 -11.02 -3.99 -7.31
C ASP A 58 -11.87 -3.20 -8.32
N GLU A 59 -12.41 -3.85 -9.35
CA GLU A 59 -13.25 -3.23 -10.39
C GLU A 59 -14.47 -2.48 -9.83
N SER A 60 -14.93 -2.82 -8.61
CA SER A 60 -16.03 -2.12 -7.93
C SER A 60 -15.60 -0.84 -7.21
N GLY A 61 -14.30 -0.56 -7.14
CA GLY A 61 -13.74 0.53 -6.33
C GLY A 61 -13.67 0.23 -4.83
N LEU A 62 -14.13 -0.95 -4.38
CA LEU A 62 -14.12 -1.35 -2.97
C LEU A 62 -12.87 -2.16 -2.60
N PRO A 63 -12.33 -1.99 -1.37
CA PRO A 63 -11.19 -2.78 -0.89
C PRO A 63 -11.41 -4.29 -1.07
N SER A 64 -10.41 -4.97 -1.63
CA SER A 64 -10.53 -6.38 -1.99
C SER A 64 -9.22 -7.12 -1.80
N THR A 65 -9.28 -8.39 -1.38
CA THR A 65 -8.08 -9.26 -1.36
C THR A 65 -7.52 -9.50 -2.77
N LYS A 66 -8.32 -9.22 -3.80
CA LYS A 66 -7.92 -9.22 -5.21
C LYS A 66 -7.82 -7.82 -5.79
N GLY A 67 -7.67 -6.78 -4.96
CA GLY A 67 -7.53 -5.39 -5.41
C GLY A 67 -6.43 -5.21 -6.46
N PHE A 68 -6.58 -4.17 -7.29
CA PHE A 68 -5.59 -3.81 -8.30
C PHE A 68 -4.23 -3.52 -7.67
N MET A 69 -3.18 -4.11 -8.23
CA MET A 69 -1.80 -3.85 -7.84
C MET A 69 -1.05 -3.16 -8.96
N LEU A 70 0.00 -2.40 -8.58
CA LEU A 70 0.83 -1.60 -9.47
C LEU A 70 0.06 -0.43 -10.13
N TRP A 71 0.76 0.36 -10.93
CA TRP A 71 0.21 1.54 -11.62
C TRP A 71 -0.79 1.21 -12.72
N ASP A 72 -0.62 0.10 -13.44
CA ASP A 72 -1.46 -0.27 -14.59
C ASP A 72 -2.53 -1.30 -14.23
N GLY A 73 -2.54 -1.76 -12.98
CA GLY A 73 -3.48 -2.77 -12.51
C GLY A 73 -3.28 -4.13 -13.17
N LYS A 74 -2.07 -4.51 -13.60
CA LYS A 74 -1.86 -5.83 -14.24
C LYS A 74 -1.99 -7.01 -13.27
N ASP A 75 -1.61 -6.81 -12.02
CA ASP A 75 -1.67 -7.84 -10.99
C ASP A 75 -2.89 -7.62 -10.07
N ARG A 76 -3.36 -8.70 -9.42
CA ARG A 76 -4.51 -8.72 -8.51
C ARG A 76 -4.10 -9.36 -7.19
N GLY A 77 -4.25 -8.62 -6.10
CA GLY A 77 -3.89 -9.07 -4.76
C GLY A 77 -2.38 -9.05 -4.48
N LEU A 78 -2.05 -8.85 -3.19
CA LEU A 78 -0.66 -8.70 -2.74
C LEU A 78 0.13 -9.99 -2.88
N GLU A 79 -0.49 -11.16 -2.70
CA GLU A 79 0.18 -12.46 -2.82
C GLU A 79 0.77 -12.68 -4.23
N ALA A 80 0.04 -12.26 -5.27
CA ALA A 80 0.50 -12.37 -6.64
C ALA A 80 1.57 -11.32 -6.95
N GLN A 81 1.36 -10.08 -6.50
CA GLN A 81 2.31 -8.99 -6.71
C GLN A 81 3.65 -9.26 -6.00
N ALA A 82 3.67 -9.84 -4.81
CA ALA A 82 4.88 -10.16 -4.05
C ALA A 82 5.86 -11.09 -4.79
N LEU A 83 5.36 -11.93 -5.71
CA LEU A 83 6.18 -12.81 -6.53
C LEU A 83 6.71 -12.12 -7.80
N ARG A 84 6.08 -11.02 -8.23
CA ARG A 84 6.36 -10.36 -9.51
C ARG A 84 7.78 -9.80 -9.60
N PRO A 85 8.31 -9.09 -8.57
CA PRO A 85 9.65 -8.52 -8.69
C PRO A 85 10.76 -9.54 -8.86
N LEU A 86 10.52 -10.78 -8.39
CA LEU A 86 11.47 -11.88 -8.53
C LEU A 86 11.67 -12.31 -9.99
N ILE A 87 10.70 -12.06 -10.88
CA ILE A 87 10.77 -12.47 -12.28
C ILE A 87 11.04 -11.31 -13.25
N VAL A 88 11.01 -10.07 -12.78
CA VAL A 88 11.23 -8.88 -13.59
C VAL A 88 12.73 -8.62 -13.71
N ARG A 89 13.23 -8.60 -14.95
CA ARG A 89 14.66 -8.44 -15.29
C ARG A 89 15.30 -7.23 -14.62
N VAL A 90 14.64 -6.08 -14.72
CA VAL A 90 15.13 -4.78 -14.24
C VAL A 90 14.86 -4.55 -12.74
N GLU A 91 14.31 -5.54 -12.03
CA GLU A 91 14.05 -5.48 -10.58
C GLU A 91 14.94 -6.50 -9.84
N LEU A 92 14.37 -7.57 -9.26
CA LEU A 92 15.10 -8.52 -8.41
C LEU A 92 15.65 -9.72 -9.18
N ARG A 93 15.17 -9.99 -10.40
CA ARG A 93 15.68 -11.12 -11.20
C ARG A 93 17.12 -10.90 -11.64
N GLY A 94 17.39 -9.71 -12.21
CA GLY A 94 18.61 -9.45 -12.96
C GLY A 94 18.78 -10.36 -14.17
N ASP A 95 20.04 -10.58 -14.54
CA ASP A 95 20.47 -11.40 -15.67
C ASP A 95 21.03 -12.78 -15.28
N ALA A 96 21.18 -13.03 -13.98
CA ALA A 96 21.77 -14.28 -13.48
C ALA A 96 20.81 -15.47 -13.54
N TYR A 97 19.52 -15.22 -13.74
CA TYR A 97 18.49 -16.25 -13.72
C TYR A 97 17.52 -16.06 -14.89
N GLU A 98 17.21 -17.17 -15.55
CA GLU A 98 16.08 -17.24 -16.48
C GLU A 98 14.77 -16.95 -15.75
N ARG A 99 13.82 -16.36 -16.46
CA ARG A 99 12.54 -15.89 -15.89
C ARG A 99 11.81 -17.00 -15.16
N GLU A 100 11.77 -18.18 -15.77
CA GLU A 100 11.04 -19.35 -15.30
C GLU A 100 11.67 -19.93 -14.03
N MET A 101 12.98 -19.77 -13.86
CA MET A 101 13.74 -20.29 -12.72
C MET A 101 13.87 -19.31 -11.56
N ALA A 102 13.59 -18.03 -11.79
CA ALA A 102 13.94 -16.96 -10.86
C ALA A 102 13.28 -17.13 -9.48
N VAL A 103 11.97 -17.40 -9.43
CA VAL A 103 11.25 -17.64 -8.17
C VAL A 103 11.80 -18.86 -7.45
N ASP A 104 11.95 -19.98 -8.15
CA ASP A 104 12.41 -21.24 -7.53
C ASP A 104 13.85 -21.10 -7.00
N SER A 105 14.70 -20.29 -7.66
CA SER A 105 16.05 -19.98 -7.16
C SER A 105 16.03 -19.26 -5.81
N VAL A 106 15.10 -18.33 -5.60
CA VAL A 106 14.95 -17.58 -4.35
C VAL A 106 14.42 -18.49 -3.26
N LEU A 107 13.38 -19.27 -3.55
CA LEU A 107 12.81 -20.22 -2.59
C LEU A 107 13.84 -21.28 -2.17
N ALA A 108 14.65 -21.78 -3.11
CA ALA A 108 15.73 -22.72 -2.79
C ALA A 108 16.77 -22.13 -1.83
N ARG A 109 17.16 -20.86 -2.01
CA ARG A 109 18.06 -20.16 -1.07
C ARG A 109 17.44 -20.02 0.33
N LEU A 110 16.16 -19.67 0.41
CA LEU A 110 15.45 -19.56 1.69
C LEU A 110 15.36 -20.91 2.42
N ARG A 111 15.08 -22.00 1.67
CA ARG A 111 15.07 -23.37 2.21
C ARG A 111 16.43 -23.83 2.73
N GLY A 112 17.52 -23.29 2.17
CA GLY A 112 18.88 -23.56 2.63
C GLY A 112 19.26 -22.88 3.95
N ILE A 113 18.38 -22.05 4.53
CA ILE A 113 18.65 -21.31 5.77
C ILE A 113 17.73 -21.87 6.87
N PRO A 114 18.24 -22.67 7.83
CA PRO A 114 17.41 -23.35 8.84
C PRO A 114 16.52 -22.42 9.66
N GLU A 115 17.00 -21.22 9.99
CA GLU A 115 16.22 -20.24 10.75
C GLU A 115 15.00 -19.73 9.94
N TYR A 116 15.09 -19.56 8.62
CA TYR A 116 13.90 -19.24 7.82
C TYR A 116 12.91 -20.40 7.76
N VAL A 117 13.39 -21.64 7.64
CA VAL A 117 12.50 -22.82 7.65
C VAL A 117 11.70 -22.86 8.95
N ALA A 118 12.36 -22.73 10.11
CA ALA A 118 11.69 -22.72 11.41
C ALA A 118 10.68 -21.57 11.56
N LEU A 119 11.01 -20.36 11.09
CA LEU A 119 10.09 -19.22 11.11
C LEU A 119 8.86 -19.45 10.22
N PHE A 120 9.02 -20.06 9.05
CA PHE A 120 7.88 -20.40 8.20
C PHE A 120 7.03 -21.53 8.81
N GLU A 121 7.64 -22.54 9.43
CA GLU A 121 6.89 -23.60 10.13
C GLU A 121 6.04 -23.02 11.26
N GLN A 122 6.58 -22.05 12.01
CA GLN A 122 5.85 -21.33 13.05
C GLN A 122 4.70 -20.49 12.49
N ALA A 123 4.93 -19.79 11.38
CA ALA A 123 3.91 -18.92 10.77
C ALA A 123 2.82 -19.69 10.01
N PHE A 124 3.13 -20.90 9.52
CA PHE A 124 2.25 -21.72 8.68
C PHE A 124 2.10 -23.15 9.24
N PRO A 125 1.53 -23.32 10.46
CA PRO A 125 1.48 -24.63 11.13
C PRO A 125 0.64 -25.66 10.35
N ALA A 126 -0.41 -25.24 9.64
CA ALA A 126 -1.24 -26.14 8.84
C ALA A 126 -0.47 -26.72 7.64
N GLU A 127 0.35 -25.90 6.99
CA GLU A 127 1.23 -26.30 5.90
C GLU A 127 2.39 -27.17 6.41
N ALA A 128 2.97 -26.82 7.56
CA ALA A 128 3.98 -27.63 8.23
C ALA A 128 3.45 -29.03 8.57
N ASP A 129 2.25 -29.12 9.14
CA ASP A 129 1.54 -30.38 9.41
C ASP A 129 1.28 -31.18 8.13
N SER A 130 0.93 -30.50 7.03
CA SER A 130 0.73 -31.14 5.73
C SER A 130 2.02 -31.77 5.20
N VAL A 131 3.14 -31.05 5.28
CA VAL A 131 4.47 -31.55 4.90
C VAL A 131 4.83 -32.77 5.77
N ALA A 132 4.67 -32.68 7.09
CA ALA A 132 4.96 -33.76 8.02
C ALA A 132 4.19 -35.06 7.72
N ARG A 133 2.92 -34.96 7.29
CA ARG A 133 2.10 -36.12 6.89
C ARG A 133 2.50 -36.73 5.54
N GLN A 134 3.09 -35.93 4.64
CA GLN A 134 3.50 -36.38 3.31
C GLN A 134 4.87 -37.07 3.32
N LEU A 135 5.79 -36.64 4.19
CA LEU A 135 7.15 -37.18 4.28
C LEU A 135 7.22 -38.72 4.40
N PRO A 136 6.46 -39.40 5.29
CA PRO A 136 6.51 -40.85 5.42
C PRO A 136 6.03 -41.60 4.17
N ARG A 137 5.20 -40.96 3.33
CA ARG A 137 4.60 -41.59 2.13
C ARG A 137 5.51 -41.56 0.92
N LEU A 138 6.53 -40.70 0.91
CA LEU A 138 7.47 -40.57 -0.20
C LEU A 138 8.66 -41.52 -0.11
N GLY A 139 8.84 -42.25 1.01
CA GLY A 139 9.94 -43.21 1.17
C GLY A 139 11.35 -42.61 1.12
N CYS A 140 11.45 -41.27 1.23
CA CYS A 140 12.70 -40.53 1.15
C CYS A 140 13.15 -40.09 2.56
N ALA A 141 14.46 -40.02 2.80
CA ALA A 141 14.99 -39.21 3.90
C ALA A 141 14.58 -37.74 3.69
N HIS A 142 14.46 -36.96 4.77
CA HIS A 142 14.12 -35.54 4.71
C HIS A 142 15.12 -34.79 3.82
N ASP A 143 14.67 -34.30 2.67
CA ASP A 143 15.46 -33.57 1.66
C ASP A 143 14.74 -32.24 1.37
N PRO A 144 15.42 -31.08 1.37
CA PRO A 144 14.84 -29.74 1.13
C PRO A 144 14.20 -29.49 -0.25
N THR A 145 13.73 -30.53 -0.95
CA THR A 145 12.97 -30.44 -2.19
C THR A 145 11.68 -29.61 -2.03
N PRO A 146 11.15 -28.99 -3.10
CA PRO A 146 9.93 -28.19 -3.05
C PRO A 146 8.69 -28.89 -2.47
N LEU A 147 8.63 -30.22 -2.59
CA LEU A 147 7.51 -31.04 -2.09
C LEU A 147 7.59 -31.30 -0.57
N GLN A 148 8.73 -31.02 0.05
CA GLN A 148 9.01 -31.32 1.45
C GLN A 148 9.26 -30.07 2.30
N SER A 149 8.87 -28.89 1.79
CA SER A 149 9.12 -27.62 2.47
C SER A 149 7.85 -26.80 2.64
N VAL A 150 7.70 -26.20 3.83
CA VAL A 150 6.69 -25.18 4.11
C VAL A 150 6.93 -23.90 3.29
N ILE A 151 8.16 -23.65 2.81
CA ILE A 151 8.51 -22.51 1.98
C ILE A 151 8.13 -22.83 0.53
N THR A 152 6.99 -22.30 0.09
CA THR A 152 6.42 -22.47 -1.25
C THR A 152 6.14 -21.10 -1.86
N ARG A 153 5.78 -21.05 -3.14
CA ARG A 153 5.30 -19.81 -3.78
C ARG A 153 4.13 -19.19 -2.99
N SER A 154 3.22 -20.04 -2.49
CA SER A 154 2.03 -19.60 -1.75
C SER A 154 2.37 -19.01 -0.39
N THR A 155 3.14 -19.72 0.43
CA THR A 155 3.51 -19.24 1.78
C THR A 155 4.45 -18.04 1.72
N PHE A 156 5.35 -17.97 0.72
CA PHE A 156 6.16 -16.78 0.47
C PHE A 156 5.29 -15.56 0.12
N GLY A 157 4.39 -15.69 -0.85
CA GLY A 157 3.48 -14.61 -1.23
C GLY A 157 2.60 -14.15 -0.06
N ARG A 158 2.07 -15.09 0.74
CA ARG A 158 1.28 -14.79 1.93
C ARG A 158 2.09 -14.10 3.03
N ALA A 159 3.35 -14.49 3.25
CA ALA A 159 4.20 -13.86 4.26
C ALA A 159 4.47 -12.39 3.94
N ILE A 160 4.85 -12.09 2.69
CA ILE A 160 5.05 -10.71 2.23
C ILE A 160 3.73 -9.92 2.26
N ALA A 161 2.66 -10.49 1.73
CA ALA A 161 1.35 -9.84 1.73
C ALA A 161 0.80 -9.58 3.13
N ALA A 162 1.11 -10.43 4.13
CA ALA A 162 0.76 -10.19 5.52
C ALA A 162 1.50 -8.97 6.08
N PHE A 163 2.82 -8.88 5.85
CA PHE A 163 3.62 -7.71 6.24
C PHE A 163 3.09 -6.41 5.60
N GLU A 164 2.79 -6.43 4.30
CA GLU A 164 2.27 -5.26 3.57
C GLU A 164 0.90 -4.80 4.09
N ARG A 165 0.03 -5.72 4.50
CA ARG A 165 -1.28 -5.39 5.09
C ARG A 165 -1.20 -4.74 6.46
N GLU A 166 -0.08 -4.88 7.16
CA GLU A 166 0.13 -4.21 8.45
C GLU A 166 0.64 -2.78 8.29
N GLN A 167 1.13 -2.40 7.11
CA GLN A 167 1.63 -1.06 6.83
C GLN A 167 0.45 -0.11 6.63
N ASN A 168 -0.16 0.37 7.70
CA ASN A 168 -1.36 1.21 7.64
C ASN A 168 -1.16 2.55 8.31
N THR A 169 -1.60 3.61 7.64
CA THR A 169 -1.64 4.95 8.22
C THR A 169 -3.07 5.28 8.58
N VAL A 170 -3.31 5.36 9.89
CA VAL A 170 -4.65 5.42 10.49
C VAL A 170 -4.78 6.50 11.57
N ASN A 171 -3.71 7.27 11.80
CA ASN A 171 -3.65 8.31 12.82
C ASN A 171 -3.06 9.62 12.27
N THR A 172 -3.46 9.98 11.06
CA THR A 172 -3.15 11.29 10.47
C THR A 172 -3.94 12.39 11.17
N ALA A 173 -3.57 13.65 10.94
CA ALA A 173 -4.35 14.80 11.42
C ALA A 173 -5.78 14.78 10.88
N TYR A 174 -5.95 14.37 9.61
CA TYR A 174 -7.26 14.16 9.01
C TYR A 174 -8.06 13.04 9.71
N ASP A 175 -7.43 11.90 10.04
CA ASP A 175 -8.12 10.79 10.71
C ASP A 175 -8.65 11.21 12.09
N ARG A 176 -7.86 11.96 12.86
CA ARG A 176 -8.29 12.51 14.17
C ARG A 176 -9.44 13.50 14.02
N TYR A 177 -9.38 14.36 13.01
CA TYR A 177 -10.44 15.31 12.70
C TYR A 177 -11.76 14.62 12.38
N VAL A 178 -11.74 13.61 11.49
CA VAL A 178 -12.93 12.81 11.18
C VAL A 178 -13.42 12.02 12.40
N ALA A 179 -12.51 11.56 13.27
CA ALA A 179 -12.85 10.92 14.54
C ALA A 179 -13.43 11.90 15.58
N GLY A 180 -13.45 13.21 15.30
CA GLY A 180 -14.13 14.22 16.10
C GLY A 180 -13.25 15.16 16.91
N ASP A 181 -11.94 15.13 16.70
CA ASP A 181 -11.01 16.14 17.22
C ASP A 181 -10.99 17.33 16.26
N ASP A 182 -11.91 18.27 16.46
CA ASP A 182 -12.06 19.43 15.57
C ASP A 182 -10.80 20.31 15.51
N GLU A 183 -9.90 20.21 16.49
CA GLU A 183 -8.63 20.94 16.55
C GLU A 183 -7.47 20.19 15.88
N ALA A 184 -7.67 18.95 15.43
CA ALA A 184 -6.63 18.17 14.77
C ALA A 184 -6.19 18.77 13.42
N LEU A 185 -7.06 19.52 12.74
CA LEU A 185 -6.73 20.29 11.54
C LEU A 185 -6.65 21.79 11.85
N THR A 186 -5.58 22.42 11.37
CA THR A 186 -5.48 23.88 11.34
C THR A 186 -6.54 24.51 10.42
N SER A 187 -6.81 25.81 10.57
CA SER A 187 -7.73 26.54 9.68
C SER A 187 -7.31 26.47 8.20
N THR A 188 -6.02 26.53 7.90
CA THR A 188 -5.48 26.38 6.54
C THR A 188 -5.71 24.97 5.99
N GLN A 189 -5.54 23.94 6.82
CA GLN A 189 -5.83 22.55 6.42
C GLN A 189 -7.32 22.31 6.17
N LYS A 190 -8.21 22.89 7.00
CA LYS A 190 -9.67 22.84 6.78
C LYS A 190 -10.05 23.52 5.48
N ARG A 191 -9.45 24.68 5.16
CA ARG A 191 -9.63 25.35 3.87
C ARG A 191 -9.14 24.49 2.69
N GLY A 192 -8.01 23.81 2.85
CA GLY A 192 -7.49 22.87 1.86
C GLY A 192 -8.43 21.69 1.62
N LEU A 193 -8.97 21.10 2.69
CA LEU A 193 -9.98 20.04 2.62
C LEU A 193 -11.24 20.51 1.87
N GLU A 194 -11.74 21.72 2.16
CA GLU A 194 -12.89 22.29 1.45
C GLU A 194 -12.58 22.45 -0.05
N LEU A 195 -11.44 23.03 -0.40
CA LEU A 195 -11.01 23.21 -1.80
C LEU A 195 -10.89 21.88 -2.54
N PHE A 196 -10.30 20.88 -1.89
CA PHE A 196 -10.12 19.52 -2.42
C PHE A 196 -11.46 18.90 -2.85
N HIS A 197 -12.52 19.16 -2.08
CA HIS A 197 -13.87 18.66 -2.35
C HIS A 197 -14.72 19.57 -3.26
N THR A 198 -14.24 20.78 -3.58
CA THR A 198 -15.02 21.80 -4.29
C THR A 198 -14.25 22.35 -5.49
N LYS A 199 -13.69 23.56 -5.38
CA LYS A 199 -13.06 24.29 -6.49
C LYS A 199 -11.93 23.50 -7.15
N ALA A 200 -11.14 22.77 -6.38
CA ALA A 200 -10.00 22.03 -6.90
C ALA A 200 -10.37 20.67 -7.51
N ARG A 201 -11.60 20.19 -7.30
CA ARG A 201 -12.18 18.97 -7.91
C ARG A 201 -11.40 17.67 -7.65
N CYS A 202 -10.41 17.67 -6.76
CA CYS A 202 -9.54 16.53 -6.50
C CYS A 202 -10.34 15.28 -6.06
N VAL A 203 -11.43 15.49 -5.32
CA VAL A 203 -12.33 14.42 -4.85
C VAL A 203 -12.95 13.59 -5.98
N ASN A 204 -13.04 14.11 -7.21
CA ASN A 204 -13.67 13.41 -8.34
C ASN A 204 -12.93 12.12 -8.73
N CYS A 205 -11.65 12.03 -8.41
CA CYS A 205 -10.83 10.82 -8.56
C CYS A 205 -10.30 10.35 -7.19
N HIS A 206 -9.88 11.27 -6.33
CA HIS A 206 -9.31 10.98 -5.01
C HIS A 206 -10.39 10.99 -3.92
N SER A 207 -11.34 10.07 -4.02
CA SER A 207 -12.48 9.97 -3.10
C SER A 207 -12.28 8.97 -1.97
N GLY A 208 -13.17 9.04 -0.98
CA GLY A 208 -13.23 8.08 0.10
C GLY A 208 -12.03 8.09 1.05
N PRO A 209 -11.99 7.16 2.01
CA PRO A 209 -10.97 7.10 3.07
C PRO A 209 -9.52 7.03 2.62
N LEU A 210 -9.27 6.38 1.47
CA LEU A 210 -7.93 6.21 0.95
C LEU A 210 -7.54 7.32 -0.03
N PHE A 211 -8.46 8.24 -0.32
CA PHE A 211 -8.31 9.28 -1.33
C PHE A 211 -8.00 8.67 -2.71
N THR A 212 -8.81 7.67 -3.09
CA THR A 212 -8.78 7.02 -4.41
C THR A 212 -10.09 6.27 -4.64
N ASP A 213 -10.63 6.39 -5.85
CA ASP A 213 -11.73 5.56 -6.36
C ASP A 213 -11.25 4.24 -7.01
N SER A 214 -9.93 4.00 -7.03
CA SER A 214 -9.25 2.87 -7.69
C SER A 214 -9.47 2.77 -9.22
N SER A 215 -10.03 3.80 -9.85
CA SER A 215 -10.23 3.88 -11.29
C SER A 215 -8.92 4.09 -12.04
N PHE A 216 -8.98 4.05 -13.38
CA PHE A 216 -7.85 4.29 -14.26
C PHE A 216 -8.11 5.53 -15.10
N ARG A 217 -7.17 6.47 -15.09
CA ARG A 217 -7.33 7.81 -15.66
C ARG A 217 -6.09 8.18 -16.45
N ALA A 218 -6.25 8.76 -17.64
CA ALA A 218 -5.13 9.31 -18.39
C ALA A 218 -5.03 10.81 -18.11
N GLN A 219 -3.83 11.26 -17.74
CA GLN A 219 -3.61 12.65 -17.31
C GLN A 219 -2.69 13.44 -18.23
N GLY A 220 -2.01 12.75 -19.16
CA GLY A 220 -1.10 13.38 -20.10
C GLY A 220 0.16 13.96 -19.46
N VAL A 221 0.58 13.47 -18.29
CA VAL A 221 1.87 13.87 -17.71
C VAL A 221 3.01 13.51 -18.66
N GLU A 222 3.96 14.44 -18.83
CA GLU A 222 5.18 14.20 -19.60
C GLU A 222 5.89 12.97 -19.08
N GLN A 223 6.27 12.08 -19.99
CA GLN A 223 6.88 10.81 -19.61
C GLN A 223 8.41 10.88 -19.57
N ILE A 224 9.00 10.40 -18.48
CA ILE A 224 10.44 10.30 -18.33
C ILE A 224 10.93 8.85 -18.31
N GLY A 225 12.20 8.67 -18.67
CA GLY A 225 12.85 7.36 -18.59
C GLY A 225 12.66 6.47 -19.82
N PRO A 226 12.84 5.15 -19.67
CA PRO A 226 12.89 4.23 -20.81
C PRO A 226 11.52 3.95 -21.44
N GLY A 227 10.42 4.20 -20.72
CA GLY A 227 9.07 3.84 -21.14
C GLY A 227 8.80 2.33 -21.12
N ARG A 228 7.53 1.97 -21.37
CA ARG A 228 7.04 0.60 -21.41
C ARG A 228 6.02 0.42 -22.54
N ALA A 229 6.47 0.03 -23.73
CA ALA A 229 5.59 -0.20 -24.88
C ALA A 229 5.31 -1.69 -25.14
N SER A 230 4.23 -1.97 -25.87
CA SER A 230 3.82 -3.32 -26.31
C SER A 230 4.86 -4.03 -27.22
N ALA A 231 5.84 -3.33 -27.78
CA ALA A 231 6.79 -3.92 -28.73
C ALA A 231 8.03 -4.51 -28.03
N THR A 232 8.04 -5.84 -27.89
CA THR A 232 9.23 -6.62 -27.49
C THR A 232 10.20 -6.79 -28.66
N THR A 233 11.51 -6.71 -28.41
CA THR A 233 12.49 -7.30 -29.34
C THR A 233 12.61 -8.81 -29.09
N ASN A 234 13.11 -9.57 -30.07
CA ASN A 234 13.30 -11.03 -29.99
C ASN A 234 14.26 -11.48 -28.86
N THR A 235 14.88 -10.55 -28.11
CA THR A 235 15.74 -10.82 -26.94
C THR A 235 15.02 -10.60 -25.61
N GLY A 236 13.72 -10.27 -25.60
CA GLY A 236 12.93 -10.06 -24.39
C GLY A 236 13.17 -8.72 -23.68
N THR A 237 14.03 -7.87 -24.22
CA THR A 237 14.18 -6.46 -23.81
C THR A 237 13.27 -5.59 -24.67
N PRO A 238 12.26 -4.91 -24.11
CA PRO A 238 11.56 -3.86 -24.84
C PRO A 238 12.58 -2.81 -25.30
N ARG A 239 12.48 -2.37 -26.57
CA ARG A 239 13.26 -1.20 -26.98
C ARG A 239 12.72 -0.01 -26.18
N PRO A 240 13.57 0.78 -25.49
CA PRO A 240 13.10 1.98 -24.81
C PRO A 240 12.41 2.88 -25.83
N THR A 241 11.10 3.06 -25.66
CA THR A 241 10.30 3.94 -26.50
C THR A 241 10.24 5.35 -25.93
N GLY A 242 10.64 5.52 -24.67
CA GLY A 242 10.34 6.71 -23.87
C GLY A 242 8.84 6.85 -23.57
N LYS A 243 8.04 5.80 -23.86
CA LYS A 243 6.58 5.82 -23.78
C LYS A 243 6.04 4.59 -23.08
N ASP A 244 5.20 4.78 -22.09
CA ASP A 244 4.43 3.82 -21.32
C ASP A 244 2.95 3.96 -21.70
N GLU A 245 2.41 2.89 -22.29
CA GLU A 245 1.01 2.85 -22.73
C GLU A 245 0.05 2.58 -21.55
N GLY A 246 0.58 2.37 -20.34
CA GLY A 246 -0.18 2.23 -19.11
C GLY A 246 -1.06 0.98 -19.11
N ARG A 247 -2.33 1.16 -18.77
CA ARG A 247 -3.32 0.09 -18.68
C ARG A 247 -3.56 -0.64 -20.01
N PHE A 248 -3.40 0.02 -21.15
CA PHE A 248 -3.53 -0.59 -22.47
C PHE A 248 -2.70 -1.87 -22.62
N LEU A 249 -1.50 -1.93 -22.02
CA LEU A 249 -0.62 -3.11 -22.06
C LEU A 249 -1.28 -4.38 -21.49
N ASN A 250 -2.31 -4.21 -20.65
CA ASN A 250 -3.02 -5.30 -20.00
C ASN A 250 -4.38 -5.56 -20.63
N THR A 251 -5.06 -4.53 -21.14
CA THR A 251 -6.43 -4.62 -21.63
C THR A 251 -6.53 -4.74 -23.15
N GLY A 252 -5.54 -4.26 -23.89
CA GLY A 252 -5.58 -4.12 -25.35
C GLY A 252 -6.63 -3.10 -25.84
N ASN A 253 -7.30 -2.37 -24.95
CA ASN A 253 -8.31 -1.39 -25.30
C ASN A 253 -7.68 -0.01 -25.52
N ARG A 254 -7.82 0.54 -26.73
CA ARG A 254 -7.20 1.82 -27.11
C ARG A 254 -7.64 3.00 -26.24
N SER A 255 -8.81 2.96 -25.61
CA SER A 255 -9.24 3.99 -24.66
C SER A 255 -8.44 4.00 -23.36
N ASP A 256 -7.70 2.93 -23.07
CA ASP A 256 -6.87 2.80 -21.87
C ASP A 256 -5.41 3.24 -22.09
N ILE A 257 -5.07 3.74 -23.30
CA ILE A 257 -3.71 4.23 -23.59
C ILE A 257 -3.42 5.43 -22.70
N GLY A 258 -2.33 5.34 -21.93
CA GLY A 258 -1.89 6.37 -21.00
C GLY A 258 -2.66 6.39 -19.69
N ALA A 259 -3.62 5.46 -19.49
CA ALA A 259 -4.38 5.39 -18.26
C ALA A 259 -3.60 4.65 -17.17
N PHE A 260 -3.50 5.27 -15.99
CA PHE A 260 -2.93 4.69 -14.79
C PHE A 260 -3.93 4.73 -13.65
N ARG A 261 -3.74 3.84 -12.69
CA ARG A 261 -4.59 3.76 -11.50
C ARG A 261 -4.49 5.06 -10.71
N VAL A 262 -5.62 5.57 -10.27
CA VAL A 262 -5.67 6.61 -9.24
C VAL A 262 -5.19 5.99 -7.94
N VAL A 263 -4.06 6.45 -7.42
CA VAL A 263 -3.45 5.90 -6.20
C VAL A 263 -3.91 6.69 -4.98
N GLY A 264 -3.88 6.06 -3.81
CA GLY A 264 -4.26 6.74 -2.57
C GLY A 264 -3.29 7.86 -2.20
N LEU A 265 -3.78 8.90 -1.52
CA LEU A 265 -2.99 10.06 -1.10
C LEU A 265 -2.52 10.01 0.36
N ARG A 266 -2.70 8.87 1.04
CA ARG A 266 -2.16 8.68 2.39
C ARG A 266 -0.63 8.60 2.34
N GLN A 267 0.04 9.23 3.31
CA GLN A 267 1.50 9.39 3.37
C GLN A 267 2.15 10.14 2.20
N ILE A 268 1.38 10.84 1.37
CA ILE A 268 1.86 11.38 0.09
C ILE A 268 3.09 12.28 0.23
N VAL A 269 3.22 13.05 1.32
CA VAL A 269 4.31 14.04 1.46
C VAL A 269 5.72 13.42 1.58
N GLN A 270 5.81 12.11 1.83
CA GLN A 270 7.08 11.40 1.98
C GLN A 270 7.45 10.57 0.74
N THR A 271 6.61 10.55 -0.29
CA THR A 271 6.76 9.62 -1.42
C THR A 271 7.25 10.30 -2.69
N ALA A 272 7.87 11.48 -2.57
CA ALA A 272 8.48 12.16 -3.72
C ALA A 272 9.57 11.28 -4.37
N PRO A 273 9.77 11.41 -5.70
CA PRO A 273 9.01 12.23 -6.64
C PRO A 273 7.63 11.61 -7.00
N TYR A 274 6.82 12.34 -7.75
CA TYR A 274 5.41 12.04 -7.99
C TYR A 274 5.11 11.64 -9.42
N MET A 275 3.90 11.10 -9.62
CA MET A 275 3.39 10.48 -10.85
C MET A 275 3.96 9.06 -11.08
N HIS A 276 3.45 8.40 -12.12
CA HIS A 276 3.75 6.98 -12.35
C HIS A 276 5.22 6.67 -12.65
N ASP A 277 6.00 7.68 -13.02
CA ASP A 277 7.40 7.63 -13.46
C ASP A 277 8.30 8.62 -12.70
N GLY A 278 7.74 9.37 -11.75
CA GLY A 278 8.49 10.35 -10.96
C GLY A 278 8.77 11.67 -11.70
N ALA A 279 8.01 12.00 -12.75
CA ALA A 279 8.22 13.20 -13.57
C ALA A 279 8.13 14.53 -12.78
N LEU A 280 7.37 14.56 -11.68
CA LEU A 280 7.19 15.79 -10.88
C LEU A 280 7.94 15.68 -9.55
N ALA A 281 8.78 16.66 -9.23
CA ALA A 281 9.66 16.59 -8.07
C ALA A 281 8.93 16.89 -6.75
N THR A 282 7.97 17.82 -6.76
CA THR A 282 7.32 18.34 -5.54
C THR A 282 5.80 18.25 -5.60
N LEU A 283 5.13 18.34 -4.45
CA LEU A 283 3.65 18.41 -4.43
C LEU A 283 3.14 19.73 -4.99
N GLU A 284 3.94 20.78 -4.89
CA GLU A 284 3.69 22.06 -5.53
C GLU A 284 3.64 21.92 -7.06
N ASP A 285 4.57 21.17 -7.65
CA ASP A 285 4.55 20.85 -9.09
C ASP A 285 3.29 20.04 -9.47
N VAL A 286 2.87 19.11 -8.59
CA VAL A 286 1.63 18.34 -8.78
C VAL A 286 0.40 19.26 -8.73
N ILE A 287 0.32 20.17 -7.76
CA ILE A 287 -0.79 21.13 -7.66
C ILE A 287 -0.81 22.06 -8.87
N GLU A 288 0.35 22.52 -9.34
CA GLU A 288 0.46 23.35 -10.54
C GLU A 288 0.05 22.58 -11.80
N PHE A 289 0.43 21.31 -11.92
CA PHE A 289 0.02 20.42 -13.00
C PHE A 289 -1.50 20.31 -13.11
N TYR A 290 -2.20 20.10 -11.99
CA TYR A 290 -3.66 20.06 -12.02
C TYR A 290 -4.30 21.43 -12.18
N ASP A 291 -3.71 22.51 -11.64
CA ASP A 291 -4.26 23.87 -11.77
C ASP A 291 -4.34 24.34 -13.22
N ARG A 292 -3.38 23.94 -14.06
CA ARG A 292 -3.41 24.22 -15.51
C ARG A 292 -4.31 23.28 -16.32
N GLY A 293 -4.93 22.28 -15.70
CA GLY A 293 -5.80 21.31 -16.35
C GLY A 293 -5.09 20.04 -16.87
N GLY A 294 -4.00 19.60 -16.23
CA GLY A 294 -3.28 18.38 -16.59
C GLY A 294 -2.15 18.60 -17.60
N GLY A 295 -1.82 17.56 -18.36
CA GLY A 295 -0.77 17.59 -19.38
C GLY A 295 -1.25 17.17 -20.76
N ASP A 296 -0.39 17.36 -21.74
CA ASP A 296 -0.63 17.20 -23.17
C ASP A 296 0.37 16.24 -23.84
N GLU A 297 0.89 15.25 -23.07
CA GLU A 297 1.82 14.24 -23.55
C GLU A 297 1.35 13.63 -24.88
N ALA A 298 2.13 13.87 -25.94
CA ALA A 298 1.76 13.57 -27.32
C ALA A 298 1.54 12.07 -27.60
N SER A 299 2.06 11.19 -26.75
CA SER A 299 1.81 9.75 -26.83
C SER A 299 0.46 9.30 -26.29
N VAL A 300 -0.26 10.15 -25.55
CA VAL A 300 -1.61 9.89 -25.06
C VAL A 300 -2.62 10.53 -26.01
N PRO A 301 -3.57 9.76 -26.60
CA PRO A 301 -4.62 10.33 -27.43
C PRO A 301 -5.43 11.39 -26.65
N ALA A 302 -5.70 12.54 -27.28
CA ALA A 302 -6.42 13.64 -26.61
C ALA A 302 -7.81 13.22 -26.13
N GLU A 303 -8.46 12.30 -26.84
CA GLU A 303 -9.75 11.71 -26.47
C GLU A 303 -9.69 10.79 -25.23
N ASN A 304 -8.49 10.35 -24.82
CA ASN A 304 -8.29 9.53 -23.63
C ASN A 304 -8.01 10.37 -22.38
N ILE A 305 -7.60 11.63 -22.53
CA ILE A 305 -7.33 12.53 -21.41
C ILE A 305 -8.62 12.71 -20.60
N ASP A 306 -8.51 12.56 -19.28
CA ASP A 306 -9.68 12.58 -18.42
C ASP A 306 -10.39 13.96 -18.46
N PRO A 307 -11.70 14.00 -18.73
CA PRO A 307 -12.43 15.27 -18.90
C PRO A 307 -12.58 16.08 -17.62
N GLU A 308 -12.28 15.52 -16.44
CA GLU A 308 -12.22 16.27 -15.19
C GLU A 308 -11.00 17.20 -15.11
N LEU A 309 -10.00 16.99 -15.96
CA LEU A 309 -8.80 17.82 -16.05
C LEU A 309 -9.10 19.10 -16.82
N VAL A 310 -9.42 20.16 -16.07
CA VAL A 310 -9.69 21.49 -16.59
C VAL A 310 -8.92 22.53 -15.79
N PRO A 311 -8.56 23.70 -16.37
CA PRO A 311 -7.91 24.76 -15.62
C PRO A 311 -8.74 25.20 -14.40
N LEU A 312 -8.13 25.15 -13.21
CA LEU A 312 -8.81 25.39 -11.93
C LEU A 312 -8.73 26.87 -11.49
N ASN A 313 -7.74 27.61 -12.00
CA ASN A 313 -7.50 29.03 -11.69
C ASN A 313 -7.43 29.27 -10.18
N LEU A 314 -6.63 28.47 -9.48
CA LEU A 314 -6.40 28.55 -8.05
C LEU A 314 -5.48 29.74 -7.73
N SER A 315 -5.83 30.50 -6.70
CA SER A 315 -4.94 31.53 -6.17
C SER A 315 -3.74 30.89 -5.46
N ALA A 316 -2.67 31.67 -5.27
CA ALA A 316 -1.51 31.22 -4.50
C ALA A 316 -1.88 30.81 -3.05
N GLU A 317 -2.94 31.37 -2.47
CA GLU A 317 -3.42 30.99 -1.14
C GLU A 317 -4.16 29.66 -1.15
N GLU A 318 -4.96 29.42 -2.20
CA GLU A 318 -5.68 28.16 -2.38
C GLU A 318 -4.71 27.00 -2.63
N LYS A 319 -3.66 27.21 -3.44
CA LYS A 319 -2.58 26.23 -3.65
C LYS A 319 -1.87 25.88 -2.33
N ARG A 320 -1.53 26.89 -1.52
CA ARG A 320 -0.94 26.68 -0.17
C ARG A 320 -1.89 25.92 0.76
N ALA A 321 -3.19 26.19 0.70
CA ALA A 321 -4.17 25.49 1.51
C ALA A 321 -4.29 24.00 1.11
N LEU A 322 -4.31 23.69 -0.19
CA LEU A 322 -4.29 22.31 -0.69
C LEU A 322 -3.04 21.56 -0.24
N LEU A 323 -1.86 22.19 -0.38
CA LEU A 323 -0.61 21.60 0.08
C LEU A 323 -0.65 21.31 1.60
N ALA A 324 -1.13 22.27 2.40
CA ALA A 324 -1.29 22.07 3.84
C ALA A 324 -2.21 20.87 4.15
N PHE A 325 -3.29 20.69 3.39
CA PHE A 325 -4.16 19.53 3.52
C PHE A 325 -3.46 18.22 3.14
N MET A 326 -2.60 18.19 2.11
CA MET A 326 -1.79 16.99 1.81
C MET A 326 -0.89 16.59 2.98
N HIS A 327 -0.30 17.55 3.69
CA HIS A 327 0.43 17.28 4.94
C HIS A 327 -0.46 16.71 6.04
N ALA A 328 -1.75 17.04 6.06
CA ALA A 328 -2.69 16.48 7.02
C ALA A 328 -2.99 14.98 6.80
N LEU A 329 -2.63 14.44 5.63
CA LEU A 329 -2.79 13.03 5.26
C LEU A 329 -1.57 12.17 5.61
N THR A 330 -0.64 12.72 6.40
CA THR A 330 0.57 12.01 6.84
C THR A 330 0.55 11.80 8.35
N ASP A 331 0.84 10.57 8.74
CA ASP A 331 1.05 10.12 10.09
C ASP A 331 2.56 10.20 10.38
N SER A 332 2.95 11.22 11.13
CA SER A 332 4.35 11.41 11.54
C SER A 332 4.78 10.47 12.67
N THR A 333 3.85 9.68 13.23
CA THR A 333 4.12 8.75 14.34
C THR A 333 4.37 7.33 13.87
N ILE A 334 4.17 7.04 12.58
CA ILE A 334 4.37 5.70 12.04
C ILE A 334 5.84 5.34 12.03
N ALA A 335 6.19 4.24 12.70
CA ALA A 335 7.52 3.68 12.69
C ALA A 335 7.50 2.38 11.91
N VAL A 336 8.23 2.34 10.78
CA VAL A 336 8.46 1.09 10.08
C VAL A 336 9.57 0.34 10.79
N HIS A 337 9.27 -0.88 11.23
CA HIS A 337 10.26 -1.72 11.86
C HIS A 337 11.27 -2.26 10.82
N VAL A 338 12.54 -1.91 11.00
CA VAL A 338 13.66 -2.55 10.29
C VAL A 338 14.39 -3.47 11.26
N PRO A 339 14.46 -4.80 11.00
CA PRO A 339 15.13 -5.72 11.91
C PRO A 339 16.63 -5.43 11.95
N ALA A 340 17.27 -5.64 13.11
CA ALA A 340 18.73 -5.40 13.25
C ALA A 340 19.59 -6.40 12.46
N ARG A 341 19.07 -7.60 12.20
CA ARG A 341 19.67 -8.63 11.35
C ARG A 341 18.56 -9.43 10.68
N VAL A 342 18.86 -10.06 9.56
CA VAL A 342 18.01 -11.08 8.95
C VAL A 342 18.69 -12.45 8.97
N PRO A 343 17.94 -13.57 8.98
CA PRO A 343 18.50 -14.92 9.00
C PRO A 343 19.51 -15.24 7.89
N SER A 344 19.46 -14.53 6.76
CA SER A 344 20.45 -14.68 5.68
C SER A 344 21.82 -14.08 5.98
N GLY A 345 21.96 -13.30 7.06
CA GLY A 345 23.18 -12.55 7.38
C GLY A 345 23.43 -11.30 6.53
N LEU A 346 22.53 -10.99 5.59
CA LEU A 346 22.58 -9.74 4.82
C LEU A 346 22.20 -8.57 5.72
N THR A 347 22.77 -7.39 5.48
CA THR A 347 22.37 -6.15 6.16
C THR A 347 21.01 -5.68 5.64
N PRO A 348 20.00 -5.50 6.52
CA PRO A 348 18.72 -4.93 6.11
C PRO A 348 18.88 -3.50 5.55
N ALA A 349 18.43 -3.31 4.30
CA ALA A 349 18.43 -2.00 3.66
C ALA A 349 17.55 -1.02 4.45
N GLY A 350 18.09 0.17 4.76
CA GLY A 350 17.41 1.20 5.54
C GLY A 350 17.90 1.34 6.98
N LEU A 351 18.65 0.38 7.54
CA LEU A 351 19.34 0.56 8.83
C LEU A 351 20.34 1.73 8.79
N GLU A 352 21.11 1.83 7.71
CA GLU A 352 22.11 2.88 7.47
C GLU A 352 21.42 4.27 7.38
N LEU A 353 20.34 4.37 6.61
CA LEU A 353 19.57 5.61 6.44
C LEU A 353 18.78 6.01 7.70
N ALA A 354 18.24 5.05 8.45
CA ALA A 354 17.49 5.31 9.67
C ALA A 354 18.41 5.84 10.80
N ALA A 355 19.64 5.33 10.86
CA ALA A 355 20.66 5.83 11.79
C ALA A 355 21.05 7.29 11.51
N GLU A 356 21.16 7.68 10.25
CA GLU A 356 21.49 9.06 9.83
C GLU A 356 20.31 10.03 9.97
N ALA A 357 19.09 9.57 9.71
CA ALA A 357 17.87 10.38 9.77
C ALA A 357 17.28 10.57 11.18
N GLY A 358 17.91 10.00 12.22
CA GLY A 358 17.39 10.05 13.59
C GLY A 358 16.03 9.34 13.77
N LEU A 359 15.67 8.48 12.82
CA LEU A 359 14.45 7.67 12.88
C LEU A 359 14.65 6.59 13.94
N VAL A 360 13.84 6.62 14.99
CA VAL A 360 13.82 5.57 16.01
C VAL A 360 13.45 4.27 15.32
N ILE A 361 14.36 3.29 15.36
CA ILE A 361 14.10 1.91 14.95
C ILE A 361 13.58 1.18 16.20
N PRO A 362 12.25 1.05 16.40
CA PRO A 362 11.77 0.23 17.50
C PRO A 362 12.19 -1.21 17.21
N VAL A 363 12.89 -1.89 18.12
CA VAL A 363 13.00 -3.36 18.14
C VAL A 363 11.58 -3.90 18.34
N PRO A 364 11.15 -5.03 17.73
CA PRO A 364 9.84 -5.54 18.01
C PRO A 364 9.83 -5.98 19.46
N ALA A 365 9.14 -5.22 20.31
CA ALA A 365 8.63 -5.80 21.54
C ALA A 365 7.66 -6.91 21.10
N PRO A 366 7.74 -8.12 21.70
CA PRO A 366 6.74 -9.15 21.45
C PRO A 366 5.37 -8.50 21.63
N ALA A 367 4.50 -8.59 20.60
CA ALA A 367 3.22 -7.89 20.45
C ALA A 367 2.82 -7.16 21.73
N ALA A 368 3.24 -5.90 21.86
CA ALA A 368 3.16 -5.19 23.12
C ALA A 368 1.72 -5.29 23.65
N ARG A 369 1.56 -5.87 24.84
CA ARG A 369 0.23 -5.98 25.45
C ARG A 369 -0.39 -4.58 25.47
N PRO A 370 -1.67 -4.43 25.08
CA PRO A 370 -2.32 -3.15 25.15
C PRO A 370 -2.20 -2.60 26.57
N VAL A 371 -1.87 -1.32 26.70
CA VAL A 371 -1.74 -0.64 28.00
C VAL A 371 -3.03 0.05 28.42
N ALA A 372 -3.98 0.21 27.49
CA ALA A 372 -5.29 0.79 27.74
C ALA A 372 -6.32 0.22 26.77
N VAL A 373 -7.60 0.28 27.15
CA VAL A 373 -8.69 -0.02 26.21
C VAL A 373 -8.74 1.08 25.15
N ARG A 374 -8.68 0.69 23.88
CA ARG A 374 -8.83 1.61 22.74
C ARG A 374 -9.81 1.03 21.74
N VAL A 375 -10.69 1.87 21.23
CA VAL A 375 -11.59 1.54 20.13
C VAL A 375 -11.33 2.55 19.03
N PHE A 376 -11.11 2.07 17.82
CA PHE A 376 -11.03 2.89 16.62
C PHE A 376 -11.45 2.05 15.42
N ASN A 377 -11.69 2.70 14.29
CA ASN A 377 -12.02 2.00 13.06
C ASN A 377 -11.19 2.55 11.90
N PHE A 378 -10.87 1.67 10.97
CA PHE A 378 -10.24 2.03 9.71
C PHE A 378 -10.76 1.10 8.60
N PRO A 379 -11.06 1.62 7.41
CA PRO A 379 -11.06 3.05 7.04
C PRO A 379 -12.11 3.89 7.80
N ASN A 380 -11.87 5.20 7.96
CA ASN A 380 -12.82 6.19 8.46
C ASN A 380 -12.57 7.56 7.78
N PRO A 381 -13.54 8.18 7.06
CA PRO A 381 -14.87 7.67 6.74
C PRO A 381 -14.80 6.35 5.95
N PHE A 382 -15.89 5.62 5.78
CA PHE A 382 -15.86 4.38 4.98
C PHE A 382 -17.06 4.25 4.06
N ASN A 383 -16.84 3.56 2.95
CA ASN A 383 -17.87 3.11 2.02
C ASN A 383 -17.97 1.58 2.16
N ALA A 384 -19.19 1.07 2.29
CA ALA A 384 -19.55 -0.33 2.48
C ALA A 384 -19.09 -0.94 3.81
N SER A 385 -17.80 -0.97 4.14
CA SER A 385 -17.32 -1.62 5.36
C SER A 385 -16.13 -0.93 6.02
N THR A 386 -16.00 -1.12 7.34
CA THR A 386 -14.85 -0.67 8.13
C THR A 386 -14.40 -1.78 9.09
N SER A 387 -13.10 -1.84 9.37
CA SER A 387 -12.55 -2.71 10.41
C SER A 387 -12.46 -1.93 11.72
N ILE A 388 -13.18 -2.40 12.73
CA ILE A 388 -13.18 -1.89 14.09
C ILE A 388 -12.12 -2.64 14.87
N SER A 389 -11.12 -1.91 15.34
CA SER A 389 -10.04 -2.43 16.17
C SER A 389 -10.31 -2.09 17.64
N VAL A 390 -10.33 -3.12 18.49
CA VAL A 390 -10.48 -3.01 19.95
C VAL A 390 -9.25 -3.59 20.62
N ALA A 391 -8.48 -2.74 21.28
CA ALA A 391 -7.34 -3.15 22.09
C ALA A 391 -7.80 -3.36 23.55
N LEU A 392 -7.52 -4.53 24.14
CA LEU A 392 -7.89 -4.89 25.52
C LEU A 392 -6.62 -5.15 26.35
N PRO A 393 -6.37 -4.38 27.44
CA PRO A 393 -5.18 -4.53 28.27
C PRO A 393 -5.25 -5.70 29.25
N GLU A 394 -6.46 -6.17 29.54
CA GLU A 394 -6.74 -7.29 30.42
C GLU A 394 -7.83 -8.17 29.80
N ALA A 395 -7.99 -9.39 30.32
CA ALA A 395 -9.05 -10.29 29.87
C ALA A 395 -10.37 -9.96 30.60
N GLY A 396 -11.50 -10.06 29.90
CA GLY A 396 -12.80 -9.79 30.50
C GLY A 396 -13.96 -9.93 29.53
N GLU A 397 -15.18 -9.75 30.07
CA GLU A 397 -16.40 -9.62 29.27
C GLU A 397 -16.40 -8.28 28.55
N VAL A 398 -16.62 -8.32 27.22
CA VAL A 398 -16.66 -7.14 26.37
C VAL A 398 -17.93 -7.16 25.53
N ASP A 399 -18.60 -6.01 25.50
CA ASP A 399 -19.77 -5.76 24.67
C ASP A 399 -19.44 -4.70 23.61
N ILE A 400 -19.55 -5.06 22.32
CA ILE A 400 -19.18 -4.19 21.19
C ILE A 400 -20.39 -3.99 20.28
N GLU A 401 -20.84 -2.75 20.21
CA GLU A 401 -22.08 -2.34 19.58
C GLU A 401 -21.91 -1.08 18.72
N VAL A 402 -22.70 -0.98 17.66
CA VAL A 402 -22.81 0.20 16.81
C VAL A 402 -24.13 0.92 17.10
N TYR A 403 -24.07 2.24 17.21
CA TYR A 403 -25.19 3.13 17.49
C TYR A 403 -25.29 4.23 16.44
N ASN A 404 -26.52 4.71 16.18
CA ASN A 404 -26.72 5.94 15.43
C ASN A 404 -26.59 7.18 16.34
N ILE A 405 -26.66 8.39 15.78
CA ILE A 405 -26.56 9.65 16.54
C ILE A 405 -27.68 9.86 17.57
N LEU A 406 -28.81 9.15 17.45
CA LEU A 406 -29.92 9.20 18.42
C LEU A 406 -29.69 8.24 19.60
N GLY A 407 -28.57 7.52 19.62
CA GLY A 407 -28.26 6.52 20.63
C GLY A 407 -29.02 5.20 20.46
N GLN A 408 -29.67 4.99 19.31
CA GLN A 408 -30.35 3.73 19.01
C GLN A 408 -29.31 2.70 18.54
N LYS A 409 -29.40 1.49 19.09
CA LYS A 409 -28.54 0.37 18.67
C LYS A 409 -28.85 0.00 17.23
N VAL A 410 -27.81 -0.01 16.39
CA VAL A 410 -27.86 -0.38 14.97
C VAL A 410 -27.46 -1.83 14.79
N ARG A 411 -26.39 -2.27 15.48
CA ARG A 411 -25.89 -3.65 15.37
C ARG A 411 -25.06 -4.08 16.58
N GLN A 412 -25.26 -5.31 17.01
CA GLN A 412 -24.34 -6.02 17.91
C GLN A 412 -23.22 -6.66 17.09
N LEU A 413 -21.96 -6.30 17.36
CA LEU A 413 -20.80 -6.89 16.66
C LEU A 413 -20.20 -8.06 17.44
N PHE A 414 -20.15 -7.94 18.76
CA PHE A 414 -19.62 -8.98 19.63
C PHE A 414 -20.15 -8.82 21.05
N ARG A 415 -20.40 -9.92 21.75
CA ARG A 415 -20.67 -9.95 23.19
C ARG A 415 -20.09 -11.23 23.78
N GLY A 416 -19.22 -11.10 24.76
CA GLY A 416 -18.66 -12.23 25.50
C GLY A 416 -17.26 -12.00 26.04
N TYR A 417 -16.68 -13.05 26.62
CA TYR A 417 -15.32 -13.05 27.13
C TYR A 417 -14.25 -12.94 26.02
N ARG A 418 -13.25 -12.09 26.24
CA ARG A 418 -12.03 -12.03 25.42
C ARG A 418 -10.77 -12.04 26.29
N PRO A 419 -9.70 -12.78 25.88
CA PRO A 419 -8.40 -12.63 26.52
C PRO A 419 -7.78 -11.25 26.26
N VAL A 420 -6.64 -10.95 26.89
CA VAL A 420 -5.83 -9.78 26.54
C VAL A 420 -5.41 -9.83 25.07
N GLY A 421 -5.49 -8.71 24.35
CA GLY A 421 -5.11 -8.65 22.94
C GLY A 421 -5.76 -7.52 22.15
N VAL A 422 -5.44 -7.46 20.85
CA VAL A 422 -6.09 -6.56 19.89
C VAL A 422 -7.00 -7.39 18.99
N TYR A 423 -8.25 -6.96 18.87
CA TYR A 423 -9.29 -7.66 18.12
C TYR A 423 -9.77 -6.79 16.98
N GLN A 424 -9.92 -7.38 15.80
CA GLN A 424 -10.49 -6.73 14.63
C GLN A 424 -11.85 -7.34 14.32
N LEU A 425 -12.86 -6.49 14.19
CA LEU A 425 -14.23 -6.84 13.85
C LEU A 425 -14.64 -6.03 12.63
N ALA A 426 -15.25 -6.64 11.62
CA ALA A 426 -15.76 -5.89 10.48
C ALA A 426 -17.20 -5.43 10.73
N TRP A 427 -17.52 -4.20 10.35
CA TRP A 427 -18.90 -3.77 10.16
C TRP A 427 -19.12 -3.45 8.67
N ASP A 428 -20.15 -4.05 8.09
CA ASP A 428 -20.55 -3.98 6.67
C ASP A 428 -21.59 -2.88 6.37
N GLY A 429 -21.75 -1.93 7.31
CA GLY A 429 -22.72 -0.84 7.18
C GLY A 429 -24.19 -1.29 7.20
N ARG A 430 -24.50 -2.49 7.70
CA ARG A 430 -25.88 -3.00 7.84
C ARG A 430 -26.31 -3.09 9.30
N ASP A 431 -27.61 -2.95 9.53
CA ASP A 431 -28.25 -3.15 10.84
C ASP A 431 -28.39 -4.63 11.22
N GLU A 432 -28.99 -4.91 12.37
CA GLU A 432 -29.22 -6.26 12.92
C GLU A 432 -30.12 -7.14 12.03
N ASP A 433 -30.99 -6.52 11.22
CA ASP A 433 -31.88 -7.20 10.26
C ASP A 433 -31.25 -7.32 8.86
N GLY A 434 -29.99 -6.91 8.69
CA GLY A 434 -29.27 -6.93 7.42
C GLY A 434 -29.64 -5.80 6.45
N ARG A 435 -30.43 -4.81 6.87
CA ARG A 435 -30.77 -3.64 6.05
C ARG A 435 -29.61 -2.66 6.05
N ALA A 436 -29.48 -1.95 4.93
CA ALA A 436 -28.37 -1.04 4.71
C ALA A 436 -28.56 0.25 5.53
N ALA A 437 -27.65 0.55 6.46
CA ALA A 437 -27.70 1.77 7.29
C ALA A 437 -27.46 3.03 6.45
N ALA A 438 -28.13 4.16 6.70
CA ALA A 438 -27.98 5.37 5.88
C ALA A 438 -26.58 6.00 5.98
N SER A 439 -26.16 6.76 4.97
CA SER A 439 -24.96 7.61 5.09
C SER A 439 -25.11 8.56 6.28
N GLY A 440 -24.05 8.71 7.08
CA GLY A 440 -24.10 9.54 8.29
C GLY A 440 -23.09 9.14 9.35
N LEU A 441 -23.22 9.79 10.51
CA LEU A 441 -22.39 9.56 11.69
C LEU A 441 -22.95 8.41 12.53
N TYR A 442 -22.06 7.53 12.97
CA TYR A 442 -22.32 6.42 13.87
C TYR A 442 -21.30 6.41 15.00
N LEU A 443 -21.63 5.72 16.09
CA LEU A 443 -20.73 5.50 17.22
C LEU A 443 -20.52 3.99 17.39
N VAL A 444 -19.28 3.54 17.41
CA VAL A 444 -18.97 2.22 17.96
C VAL A 444 -18.65 2.38 19.44
N SER A 445 -19.18 1.46 20.24
CA SER A 445 -19.02 1.40 21.68
C SER A 445 -18.40 0.06 22.04
N ALA A 446 -17.30 0.07 22.81
CA ALA A 446 -16.85 -1.10 23.56
C ALA A 446 -17.09 -0.85 25.05
N GLN A 447 -17.80 -1.76 25.72
CA GLN A 447 -18.00 -1.74 27.16
C GLN A 447 -17.18 -2.84 27.82
N MET A 448 -16.42 -2.49 28.85
CA MET A 448 -15.60 -3.42 29.61
C MET A 448 -15.45 -2.92 31.05
N GLY A 449 -15.63 -3.79 32.05
CA GLY A 449 -15.44 -3.42 33.46
C GLY A 449 -16.34 -2.28 33.94
N GLY A 450 -17.51 -2.06 33.30
CA GLY A 450 -18.41 -0.93 33.58
C GLY A 450 -18.01 0.40 32.93
N ALA A 451 -16.84 0.48 32.29
CA ALA A 451 -16.43 1.63 31.49
C ALA A 451 -16.90 1.48 30.03
N ARG A 452 -17.21 2.61 29.40
CA ARG A 452 -17.64 2.68 27.99
C ARG A 452 -16.65 3.51 27.18
N TYR A 453 -16.15 2.93 26.09
CA TYR A 453 -15.21 3.54 25.17
C TYR A 453 -15.89 3.73 23.82
N LEU A 454 -15.84 4.95 23.28
CA LEU A 454 -16.53 5.32 22.05
C LEU A 454 -15.55 5.74 20.96
N ALA A 455 -15.87 5.39 19.72
CA ALA A 455 -15.25 5.99 18.54
C ALA A 455 -16.32 6.41 17.52
N ARG A 456 -16.11 7.59 16.92
CA ARG A 456 -16.96 8.12 15.84
C ARG A 456 -16.61 7.42 14.54
N MET A 457 -17.63 6.97 13.82
CA MET A 457 -17.50 6.34 12.51
C MET A 457 -18.37 7.08 11.51
N THR A 458 -17.81 7.42 10.36
CA THR A 458 -18.53 8.13 9.30
C THR A 458 -18.77 7.20 8.12
N LEU A 459 -20.02 6.82 7.88
CA LEU A 459 -20.42 6.00 6.73
C LEU A 459 -20.82 6.91 5.57
N VAL A 460 -20.20 6.70 4.41
CA VAL A 460 -20.47 7.43 3.17
C VAL A 460 -20.78 6.40 2.08
N ARG A 461 -22.03 6.39 1.61
CA ARG A 461 -22.47 5.61 0.44
C ARG A 461 -22.57 6.44 -0.81
#